data_AF-A0A260VZP2-F1
#
_entry.id   AF-A0A260VZP2-F1
#
_cell.length_a   1.000
_cell.length_b   1.000
_cell.length_c   1.000
_cell.angle_alpha   90.00
_cell.angle_beta   90.00
_cell.angle_gamma   90.00
#
_symmetry.space_group_name_H-M   'P 1'
#
loop_
_entity.id
_entity.type
_entity.pdbx_description
1 polymer ?
#
loop_
_entity_poly.entity_id
_entity_poly.type
_entity_poly.pdbx_seq_one_letter_code
_entity_poly.pdbx_strand_id
1 'polypeptide(L)'
;MSEFAGYIDELESIAEELTALTAYIEEPKRKRDLNRLNETVHAAHEAWSKSNLGYHAFVYYHGIQAPPPGVIFSKEWGLSESSGWEIRSESDVRATILTECGDVDVAALGDMSDAARKTILGKKEALMSILATVLAAGPDPYLDKLSTTIQDVSAPSADAFTRQYIPRGQHMSRDMQAMQQGLMVAPHQRLSAELQAIEAPYICAATLSDKAKAASEHLGRRGSISSPMLVTTQPGTRIFIGHGQSPQWRELKEFLQDRLGLEADEFNRVPVAGTSTTSRLSQMLDGAAFACLIMTAEDERADGSKTARANVIHEVGLFQGRLGFEKAIVLLEEGCEEFSNITGLSQLRYPANRISAIFENLRQVLEREGLL
;
A
#
# COMPACT_ATOMS: atom_id res chain seq x y z
N MET A 1 -6.33 38.06 8.25
CA MET A 1 -5.48 36.86 8.22
C MET A 1 -6.38 35.68 8.50
N SER A 2 -6.28 34.61 7.70
CA SER A 2 -7.07 33.38 7.92
C SER A 2 -6.85 32.90 9.36
N GLU A 3 -7.92 32.56 10.08
CA GLU A 3 -7.89 32.02 11.46
C GLU A 3 -6.96 30.79 11.57
N PHE A 4 -6.73 30.10 10.46
CA PHE A 4 -5.92 28.89 10.39
C PHE A 4 -4.53 29.07 9.74
N ALA A 5 -4.11 30.30 9.43
CA ALA A 5 -2.84 30.56 8.74
C ALA A 5 -1.63 29.96 9.48
N GLY A 6 -1.56 30.12 10.82
CA GLY A 6 -0.47 29.55 11.61
C GLY A 6 -0.45 28.01 11.61
N TYR A 7 -1.62 27.37 11.55
CA TYR A 7 -1.71 25.90 11.48
C TYR A 7 -1.34 25.37 10.09
N ILE A 8 -1.62 26.10 9.03
CA ILE A 8 -1.21 25.76 7.65
C ILE A 8 0.32 25.70 7.58
N ASP A 9 0.99 26.76 8.03
CA ASP A 9 2.46 26.83 8.03
C ASP A 9 3.08 25.70 8.87
N GLU A 10 2.47 25.38 10.01
CA GLU A 10 2.93 24.28 10.88
C GLU A 10 2.74 22.90 10.23
N LEU A 11 1.60 22.66 9.56
CA LEU A 11 1.34 21.42 8.83
C LEU A 11 2.31 21.24 7.65
N GLU A 12 2.61 22.32 6.92
CA GLU A 12 3.60 22.31 5.83
C GLU A 12 5.00 22.00 6.36
N SER A 13 5.42 22.67 7.43
CA SER A 13 6.70 22.41 8.08
C SER A 13 6.82 20.97 8.57
N ILE A 14 5.78 20.42 9.20
CA ILE A 14 5.74 19.00 9.59
C ILE A 14 5.88 18.09 8.37
N ALA A 15 5.17 18.38 7.28
CA ALA A 15 5.24 17.59 6.06
C ALA A 15 6.63 17.61 5.42
N GLU A 16 7.30 18.76 5.38
CA GLU A 16 8.66 18.91 4.86
C GLU A 16 9.66 18.12 5.70
N GLU A 17 9.60 18.23 7.03
CA GLU A 17 10.49 17.47 7.93
C GLU A 17 10.28 15.96 7.79
N LEU A 18 9.02 15.50 7.69
CA LEU A 18 8.71 14.10 7.46
C LEU A 18 9.19 13.62 6.08
N THR A 19 9.07 14.46 5.04
CA THR A 19 9.61 14.16 3.71
C THR A 19 11.14 14.08 3.73
N ALA A 20 11.81 14.95 4.48
CA ALA A 20 13.27 14.89 4.65
C ALA A 20 13.69 13.60 5.37
N LEU A 21 12.88 13.13 6.33
CA LEU A 21 13.14 11.87 7.03
C LEU A 21 13.05 10.66 6.10
N THR A 22 12.12 10.63 5.14
CA THR A 22 12.02 9.51 4.17
C THR A 22 13.23 9.43 3.24
N ALA A 23 13.85 10.58 2.92
CA ALA A 23 15.04 10.61 2.08
C ALA A 23 16.21 9.79 2.65
N TYR A 24 16.25 9.57 3.97
CA TYR A 24 17.25 8.72 4.61
C TYR A 24 17.23 7.32 4.00
N ILE A 25 16.07 6.63 4.01
CA ILE A 25 15.97 5.24 3.56
C ILE A 25 16.12 5.12 2.04
N GLU A 26 15.83 6.21 1.32
CA GLU A 26 15.90 6.30 -0.13
C GLU A 26 17.33 6.45 -0.67
N GLU A 27 18.32 6.72 0.19
CA GLU A 27 19.72 6.82 -0.23
C GLU A 27 20.19 5.53 -0.93
N PRO A 28 20.81 5.59 -2.11
CA PRO A 28 21.16 4.41 -2.91
C PRO A 28 21.96 3.35 -2.16
N LYS A 29 22.89 3.78 -1.29
CA LYS A 29 23.67 2.85 -0.46
C LYS A 29 22.77 2.10 0.52
N ARG A 30 21.89 2.79 1.25
CA ARG A 30 21.00 2.18 2.26
C ARG A 30 19.97 1.26 1.62
N LYS A 31 19.36 1.67 0.50
CA LYS A 31 18.49 0.79 -0.28
C LYS A 31 19.18 -0.51 -0.66
N ARG A 32 20.41 -0.41 -1.19
CA ARG A 32 21.21 -1.58 -1.54
C ARG A 32 21.52 -2.45 -0.32
N ASP A 33 21.91 -1.84 0.79
CA ASP A 33 22.28 -2.55 2.02
C ASP A 33 21.04 -3.27 2.63
N LEU A 34 19.86 -2.64 2.65
CA LEU A 34 18.60 -3.26 3.08
C LEU A 34 18.14 -4.38 2.14
N ASN A 35 18.22 -4.17 0.82
CA ASN A 35 17.89 -5.20 -0.16
C ASN A 35 18.78 -6.42 0.00
N ARG A 36 20.09 -6.22 0.22
CA ARG A 36 21.03 -7.32 0.44
C ARG A 36 20.76 -8.05 1.75
N LEU A 37 20.40 -7.33 2.81
CA LEU A 37 19.97 -7.96 4.07
C LEU A 37 18.69 -8.78 3.86
N ASN A 38 17.72 -8.25 3.11
CA ASN A 38 16.49 -8.96 2.78
C ASN A 38 16.76 -10.25 1.98
N GLU A 39 17.61 -10.18 0.94
CA GLU A 39 18.00 -11.32 0.11
C GLU A 39 18.67 -12.44 0.91
N THR A 40 19.60 -12.09 1.80
CA THR A 40 20.30 -13.07 2.66
C THR A 40 19.38 -13.68 3.72
N VAL A 41 18.48 -12.88 4.31
CA VAL A 41 17.42 -13.40 5.19
C VAL A 41 16.47 -14.34 4.43
N HIS A 42 16.12 -14.03 3.19
CA HIS A 42 15.32 -14.91 2.34
C HIS A 42 16.07 -16.21 1.99
N ALA A 43 17.36 -16.16 1.69
CA ALA A 43 18.16 -17.37 1.46
C ALA A 43 18.16 -18.28 2.70
N ALA A 44 18.34 -17.71 3.89
CA ALA A 44 18.24 -18.47 5.14
C ALA A 44 16.82 -19.00 5.41
N HIS A 45 15.78 -18.27 5.00
CA HIS A 45 14.41 -18.76 5.03
C HIS A 45 14.24 -20.01 4.15
N GLU A 46 14.84 -20.05 2.97
CA GLU A 46 14.77 -21.21 2.06
C GLU A 46 15.53 -22.43 2.60
N ALA A 47 16.57 -22.21 3.39
CA ALA A 47 17.30 -23.28 4.08
C ALA A 47 16.58 -23.82 5.33
N TRP A 48 15.54 -23.14 5.82
CA TRP A 48 14.90 -23.45 7.10
C TRP A 48 13.86 -24.59 7.01
N SER A 49 13.65 -25.31 8.11
CA SER A 49 12.68 -26.41 8.27
C SER A 49 11.21 -26.06 7.97
N LYS A 50 10.91 -24.77 7.82
CA LYS A 50 9.57 -24.20 7.66
C LYS A 50 8.64 -24.47 8.85
N SER A 51 9.16 -24.74 10.05
CA SER A 51 8.37 -25.02 11.25
C SER A 51 8.82 -24.21 12.46
N ASN A 52 7.91 -23.43 13.03
CA ASN A 52 8.12 -22.65 14.25
C ASN A 52 7.96 -23.48 15.54
N LEU A 53 7.79 -24.80 15.45
CA LEU A 53 7.50 -25.64 16.61
C LEU A 53 8.79 -26.02 17.35
N GLY A 54 8.97 -25.51 18.56
CA GLY A 54 10.12 -25.80 19.42
C GLY A 54 11.45 -25.65 18.70
N TYR A 55 12.30 -26.65 18.86
CA TYR A 55 13.62 -26.68 18.22
C TYR A 55 13.55 -26.71 16.69
N HIS A 56 12.42 -27.09 16.06
CA HIS A 56 12.29 -27.02 14.60
C HIS A 56 12.52 -25.59 14.07
N ALA A 57 12.20 -24.56 14.87
CA ALA A 57 12.45 -23.16 14.53
C ALA A 57 13.95 -22.86 14.32
N PHE A 58 14.82 -23.73 14.84
CA PHE A 58 16.27 -23.64 14.78
C PHE A 58 16.88 -24.67 13.82
N VAL A 59 16.06 -25.40 13.06
CA VAL A 59 16.54 -26.42 12.12
C VAL A 59 16.72 -25.82 10.73
N TYR A 60 17.95 -25.92 10.20
CA TYR A 60 18.32 -25.49 8.86
C TYR A 60 19.02 -26.63 8.13
N TYR A 61 18.88 -26.66 6.82
CA TYR A 61 19.63 -27.58 5.99
C TYR A 61 21.11 -27.20 5.96
N HIS A 62 21.97 -28.20 5.76
CA HIS A 62 23.41 -28.10 5.88
C HIS A 62 23.98 -26.84 5.20
N GLY A 63 24.81 -26.09 5.95
CA GLY A 63 25.42 -24.85 5.48
C GLY A 63 24.46 -23.66 5.35
N ILE A 64 23.23 -23.75 5.87
CA ILE A 64 22.18 -22.73 5.67
C ILE A 64 21.90 -22.51 4.17
N GLN A 65 21.90 -23.61 3.41
CA GLN A 65 21.57 -23.60 1.98
C GLN A 65 20.21 -24.23 1.75
N ALA A 66 19.52 -23.83 0.69
CA ALA A 66 18.26 -24.45 0.31
C ALA A 66 18.45 -25.96 0.09
N PRO A 67 17.58 -26.82 0.63
CA PRO A 67 17.68 -28.26 0.42
C PRO A 67 17.44 -28.60 -1.06
N PRO A 68 18.08 -29.64 -1.60
CA PRO A 68 17.81 -30.08 -2.96
C PRO A 68 16.36 -30.61 -3.10
N PRO A 69 15.81 -30.63 -4.32
CA PRO A 69 14.45 -31.12 -4.56
C PRO A 69 14.21 -32.51 -3.96
N GLY A 70 13.11 -32.65 -3.21
CA GLY A 70 12.74 -33.90 -2.55
C GLY A 70 13.31 -34.09 -1.14
N VAL A 71 14.27 -33.26 -0.71
CA VAL A 71 14.73 -33.24 0.68
C VAL A 71 13.85 -32.28 1.49
N ILE A 72 13.00 -32.84 2.34
CA ILE A 72 11.99 -32.09 3.09
C ILE A 72 12.13 -32.43 4.57
N PHE A 73 12.14 -31.41 5.42
CA PHE A 73 12.10 -31.59 6.87
C PHE A 73 10.75 -32.16 7.29
N SER A 74 10.76 -33.24 8.09
CA SER A 74 9.53 -33.84 8.59
C SER A 74 9.03 -33.10 9.82
N LYS A 75 8.02 -32.23 9.66
CA LYS A 75 7.39 -31.54 10.80
C LYS A 75 6.66 -32.50 11.75
N GLU A 76 6.30 -33.68 11.25
CA GLU A 76 5.62 -34.72 12.03
C GLU A 76 6.60 -35.48 12.93
N TRP A 77 7.79 -35.81 12.44
CA TRP A 77 8.74 -36.68 13.13
C TRP A 77 10.01 -35.97 13.63
N GLY A 78 10.21 -34.72 13.24
CA GLY A 78 11.37 -33.94 13.62
C GLY A 78 12.64 -34.30 12.84
N LEU A 79 13.79 -34.13 13.50
CA LEU A 79 15.10 -34.46 12.95
C LEU A 79 15.32 -35.97 12.86
N SER A 80 15.87 -36.40 11.72
CA SER A 80 16.37 -37.77 11.52
C SER A 80 17.86 -37.77 11.20
N GLU A 81 18.56 -38.83 11.61
CA GLU A 81 19.97 -39.01 11.30
C GLU A 81 20.23 -39.03 9.79
N SER A 82 21.36 -38.47 9.36
CA SER A 82 21.81 -38.43 7.95
C SER A 82 20.87 -37.71 6.96
N SER A 83 19.96 -36.87 7.46
CA SER A 83 19.00 -36.12 6.64
C SER A 83 19.56 -34.80 6.06
N GLY A 84 20.73 -34.38 6.52
CA GLY A 84 21.34 -33.09 6.18
C GLY A 84 20.71 -31.88 6.90
N TRP A 85 19.72 -32.10 7.75
CA TRP A 85 19.12 -31.07 8.60
C TRP A 85 19.88 -30.97 9.93
N GLU A 86 20.15 -29.75 10.37
CA GLU A 86 20.96 -29.47 11.55
C GLU A 86 20.29 -28.42 12.44
N ILE A 87 20.37 -28.61 13.76
CA ILE A 87 20.00 -27.54 14.71
C ILE A 87 21.12 -26.50 14.70
N ARG A 88 20.78 -25.24 14.44
CA ARG A 88 21.70 -24.10 14.48
C ARG A 88 21.27 -23.11 15.55
N SER A 89 22.23 -22.61 16.32
CA SER A 89 21.96 -21.60 17.35
C SER A 89 21.55 -20.26 16.72
N GLU A 90 20.84 -19.43 17.48
CA GLU A 90 20.47 -18.07 17.02
C GLU A 90 21.68 -17.24 16.63
N SER A 91 22.75 -17.29 17.43
CA SER A 91 24.01 -16.59 17.16
C SER A 91 24.70 -17.07 15.89
N ASP A 92 24.68 -18.37 15.62
CA ASP A 92 25.30 -18.96 14.42
C ASP A 92 24.55 -18.52 13.17
N VAL A 93 23.23 -18.70 13.12
CA VAL A 93 22.41 -18.28 11.98
C VAL A 93 22.54 -16.78 11.73
N ARG A 94 22.49 -15.97 12.78
CA ARG A 94 22.69 -14.51 12.66
C ARG A 94 24.06 -14.19 12.08
N ALA A 95 25.12 -14.78 12.62
CA ALA A 95 26.48 -14.54 12.15
C ALA A 95 26.66 -14.95 10.68
N THR A 96 26.09 -16.08 10.26
CA THR A 96 26.13 -16.52 8.85
C THR A 96 25.45 -15.51 7.93
N ILE A 97 24.21 -15.11 8.24
CA ILE A 97 23.46 -14.14 7.42
C ILE A 97 24.21 -12.81 7.33
N LEU A 98 24.71 -12.30 8.45
CA LEU A 98 25.46 -11.03 8.45
C LEU A 98 26.79 -11.12 7.69
N THR A 99 27.48 -12.27 7.75
CA THR A 99 28.72 -12.49 6.98
C THR A 99 28.44 -12.48 5.47
N GLU A 100 27.35 -13.11 5.02
CA GLU A 100 26.93 -13.10 3.62
C GLU A 100 26.47 -11.71 3.14
N CYS A 101 25.84 -10.94 4.04
CA CYS A 101 25.42 -9.57 3.81
C CYS A 101 26.62 -8.61 3.64
N GLY A 102 27.80 -8.96 4.16
CA GLY A 102 29.02 -8.17 4.05
C GLY A 102 29.03 -6.99 5.03
N ASP A 103 29.54 -5.83 4.59
CA ASP A 103 29.76 -4.64 5.43
C ASP A 103 28.48 -3.86 5.81
N VAL A 104 27.33 -4.54 5.91
CA VAL A 104 26.07 -3.91 6.32
C VAL A 104 26.03 -3.76 7.83
N ASP A 105 26.07 -2.51 8.29
CA ASP A 105 25.97 -2.17 9.71
C ASP A 105 24.50 -2.14 10.16
N VAL A 106 23.96 -3.32 10.49
CA VAL A 106 22.58 -3.49 10.94
C VAL A 106 22.31 -2.75 12.25
N ALA A 107 23.32 -2.62 13.13
CA ALA A 107 23.18 -1.89 14.39
C ALA A 107 22.98 -0.40 14.13
N ALA A 108 23.82 0.21 13.26
CA ALA A 108 23.65 1.61 12.87
C ALA A 108 22.31 1.88 12.17
N LEU A 109 21.83 0.95 11.32
CA LEU A 109 20.49 1.06 10.72
C LEU A 109 19.38 1.01 11.77
N GLY A 110 19.51 0.15 12.78
CA GLY A 110 18.61 0.07 13.93
C GLY A 110 18.58 1.37 14.74
N ASP A 111 19.75 1.89 15.13
CA ASP A 111 19.87 3.13 15.91
C ASP A 111 19.22 4.32 15.19
N MET A 112 19.43 4.44 13.88
CA MET A 112 18.81 5.48 13.06
C MET A 112 17.30 5.29 12.94
N SER A 113 16.83 4.05 12.82
CA SER A 113 15.40 3.73 12.82
C SER A 113 14.73 4.12 14.13
N ASP A 114 15.36 3.85 15.28
CA ASP A 114 14.80 4.22 16.59
C ASP A 114 14.77 5.74 16.80
N ALA A 115 15.79 6.45 16.32
CA ALA A 115 15.76 7.92 16.28
C ALA A 115 14.61 8.43 15.39
N ALA A 116 14.42 7.86 14.19
CA ALA A 116 13.32 8.20 13.29
C ALA A 116 11.96 7.91 13.94
N ARG A 117 11.81 6.76 14.62
CA ARG A 117 10.60 6.35 15.34
C ARG A 117 10.20 7.37 16.41
N LYS A 118 11.17 7.92 17.14
CA LYS A 118 10.92 8.98 18.12
C LYS A 118 10.46 10.28 17.44
N THR A 119 11.08 10.64 16.32
CA THR A 119 10.70 11.83 15.53
C THR A 119 9.27 11.72 15.01
N ILE A 120 8.90 10.60 14.39
CA ILE A 120 7.54 10.44 13.86
C ILE A 120 6.48 10.46 14.95
N LEU A 121 6.77 9.95 16.15
CA LEU A 121 5.82 9.97 17.25
C LEU A 121 5.52 11.41 17.66
N GLY A 122 6.56 12.24 17.80
CA GLY A 122 6.40 13.68 18.08
C GLY A 122 5.61 14.40 16.97
N LYS A 123 5.89 14.10 15.69
CA LYS A 123 5.16 14.68 14.57
C LYS A 123 3.71 14.23 14.49
N LYS A 124 3.43 12.96 14.76
CA LYS A 124 2.06 12.43 14.86
C LYS A 124 1.25 13.15 15.93
N GLU A 125 1.81 13.32 17.13
CA GLU A 125 1.14 14.04 18.22
C GLU A 125 0.88 15.52 17.85
N ALA A 126 1.84 16.17 17.20
CA ALA A 126 1.66 17.54 16.70
C ALA A 126 0.52 17.63 15.67
N LEU A 127 0.49 16.73 14.68
CA LEU A 127 -0.60 16.66 13.69
C LEU A 127 -1.96 16.43 14.35
N MET A 128 -2.06 15.49 15.29
CA MET A 128 -3.28 15.22 16.03
C MET A 128 -3.74 16.44 16.83
N SER A 129 -2.81 17.15 17.48
CA SER A 129 -3.10 18.38 18.23
C SER A 129 -3.62 19.50 17.32
N ILE A 130 -3.00 19.71 16.15
CA ILE A 130 -3.44 20.71 15.18
C ILE A 130 -4.85 20.37 14.69
N LEU A 131 -5.07 19.13 14.24
CA LEU A 131 -6.38 18.71 13.72
C LEU A 131 -7.48 18.79 14.77
N ALA A 132 -7.20 18.36 16.01
CA ALA A 132 -8.15 18.49 17.11
C ALA A 132 -8.54 19.96 17.36
N THR A 133 -7.57 20.88 17.28
CA THR A 133 -7.83 22.31 17.47
C THR A 133 -8.68 22.88 16.34
N VAL A 134 -8.42 22.50 15.08
CA VAL A 134 -9.24 22.95 13.95
C VAL A 134 -10.65 22.37 13.99
N LEU A 135 -10.79 21.09 14.34
CA LEU A 135 -12.09 20.42 14.45
C LEU A 135 -12.94 20.98 15.60
N ALA A 136 -12.31 21.49 16.66
CA ALA A 136 -13.01 22.19 17.74
C ALA A 136 -13.66 23.51 17.27
N ALA A 137 -13.13 24.15 16.22
CA ALA A 137 -13.74 25.34 15.62
C ALA A 137 -14.96 25.03 14.74
N GLY A 138 -15.12 23.78 14.29
CA GLY A 138 -16.29 23.33 13.55
C GLY A 138 -16.10 21.97 12.90
N PRO A 139 -17.18 21.15 12.80
CA PRO A 139 -17.10 19.80 12.27
C PRO A 139 -16.65 19.80 10.81
N ASP A 140 -15.70 18.94 10.49
CA ASP A 140 -15.13 18.79 9.15
C ASP A 140 -14.89 17.29 8.88
N PRO A 141 -15.83 16.60 8.20
CA PRO A 141 -15.74 15.15 8.00
C PRO A 141 -14.47 14.69 7.29
N TYR A 142 -13.87 15.57 6.48
CA TYR A 142 -12.61 15.27 5.80
C TYR A 142 -11.45 15.28 6.78
N LEU A 143 -11.35 16.32 7.62
CA LEU A 143 -10.33 16.40 8.67
C LEU A 143 -10.52 15.32 9.75
N ASP A 144 -11.76 14.93 10.07
CA ASP A 144 -12.04 13.78 10.97
C ASP A 144 -11.48 12.48 10.43
N LYS A 145 -11.66 12.22 9.12
CA LYS A 145 -11.11 11.05 8.45
C LYS A 145 -9.57 11.08 8.44
N LEU A 146 -8.97 12.24 8.19
CA LEU A 146 -7.51 12.41 8.26
C LEU A 146 -6.99 12.18 9.67
N SER A 147 -7.65 12.74 10.68
CA SER A 147 -7.32 12.58 12.10
C SER A 147 -7.34 11.11 12.51
N THR A 148 -8.40 10.38 12.13
CA THR A 148 -8.51 8.94 12.39
C THR A 148 -7.37 8.16 11.71
N THR A 149 -7.07 8.49 10.45
CA THR A 149 -5.97 7.84 9.71
C THR A 149 -4.62 8.10 10.39
N ILE A 150 -4.34 9.34 10.79
CA ILE A 150 -3.11 9.73 11.51
C ILE A 150 -3.02 8.99 12.84
N GLN A 151 -4.13 8.89 13.59
CA GLN A 151 -4.20 8.15 14.85
C GLN A 151 -3.84 6.67 14.68
N ASP A 152 -4.23 6.05 13.57
CA ASP A 152 -3.95 4.63 13.29
C ASP A 152 -2.53 4.37 12.77
N VAL A 153 -1.80 5.41 12.33
CA VAL A 153 -0.39 5.24 11.93
C VAL A 153 0.44 4.79 13.13
N SER A 154 1.09 3.64 12.98
CA SER A 154 1.98 3.07 13.98
C SER A 154 3.22 2.52 13.30
N ALA A 155 4.40 2.80 13.86
CA ALA A 155 5.66 2.19 13.45
C ALA A 155 6.05 1.10 14.46
N PRO A 156 5.73 -0.17 14.20
CA PRO A 156 5.96 -1.25 15.16
C PRO A 156 7.46 -1.52 15.36
N SER A 157 7.83 -1.98 16.56
CA SER A 157 9.19 -2.45 16.86
C SER A 157 9.43 -3.86 16.30
N ALA A 158 10.69 -4.31 16.30
CA ALA A 158 11.03 -5.68 15.90
C ALA A 158 10.22 -6.72 16.69
N ASP A 159 10.08 -6.53 18.01
CA ASP A 159 9.27 -7.40 18.86
C ASP A 159 7.77 -7.45 18.48
N ALA A 160 7.24 -6.38 17.90
CA ALA A 160 5.86 -6.39 17.39
C ALA A 160 5.75 -7.20 16.08
N PHE A 161 6.76 -7.13 15.21
CA PHE A 161 6.82 -7.90 13.97
C PHE A 161 7.09 -9.40 14.22
N THR A 162 7.91 -9.75 15.20
CA THR A 162 8.23 -11.18 15.49
C THR A 162 6.98 -12.00 15.80
N ARG A 163 5.97 -11.41 16.44
CA ARG A 163 4.69 -12.05 16.77
C ARG A 163 3.91 -12.50 15.53
N GLN A 164 4.14 -11.87 14.38
CA GLN A 164 3.45 -12.20 13.13
C GLN A 164 3.93 -13.53 12.53
N TYR A 165 5.15 -13.96 12.87
CA TYR A 165 5.73 -15.22 12.40
C TYR A 165 5.28 -16.44 13.20
N ILE A 166 4.64 -16.23 14.36
CA ILE A 166 4.10 -17.34 15.13
C ILE A 166 2.79 -17.80 14.48
N PRO A 167 2.71 -19.04 13.98
CA PRO A 167 1.53 -19.50 13.26
C PRO A 167 0.35 -19.66 14.22
N ARG A 168 -0.84 -19.20 13.80
CA ARG A 168 -2.08 -19.29 14.57
C ARG A 168 -2.72 -20.67 14.43
N GLY A 169 -3.54 -21.05 15.41
CA GLY A 169 -4.31 -22.30 15.40
C GLY A 169 -3.61 -23.44 16.14
N GLN A 170 -4.19 -24.64 16.03
CA GLN A 170 -3.64 -25.85 16.62
C GLN A 170 -2.53 -26.41 15.75
N HIS A 171 -1.43 -26.80 16.39
CA HIS A 171 -0.29 -27.46 15.74
C HIS A 171 -0.21 -28.90 16.24
N MET A 172 -0.05 -29.84 15.33
CA MET A 172 0.12 -31.25 15.64
C MET A 172 1.48 -31.72 15.13
N SER A 173 2.15 -32.54 15.94
CA SER A 173 3.40 -33.22 15.60
C SER A 173 3.53 -34.44 16.51
N ARG A 174 4.19 -35.50 16.02
CA ARG A 174 4.63 -36.65 16.84
C ARG A 174 5.96 -36.40 17.53
N ASP A 175 6.68 -35.34 17.16
CA ASP A 175 7.84 -34.87 17.90
C ASP A 175 7.40 -34.21 19.21
N MET A 176 7.38 -35.01 20.27
CA MET A 176 6.98 -34.55 21.59
C MET A 176 7.95 -33.52 22.20
N GLN A 177 9.23 -33.54 21.81
CA GLN A 177 10.20 -32.56 22.29
C GLN A 177 9.90 -31.17 21.72
N ALA A 178 9.66 -31.08 20.41
CA ALA A 178 9.27 -29.84 19.76
C ALA A 178 7.93 -29.32 20.29
N MET A 179 6.94 -30.22 20.47
CA MET A 179 5.63 -29.87 21.05
C MET A 179 5.75 -29.29 22.47
N GLN A 180 6.56 -29.89 23.34
CA GLN A 180 6.74 -29.42 24.72
C GLN A 180 7.42 -28.04 24.80
N GLN A 181 8.29 -27.72 23.85
CA GLN A 181 8.97 -26.42 23.79
C GLN A 181 8.05 -25.28 23.31
N GLY A 182 6.91 -25.61 22.69
CA GLY A 182 5.96 -24.61 22.20
C GLY A 182 6.46 -23.84 20.99
N LEU A 183 5.70 -22.85 20.53
CA LEU A 183 6.06 -22.08 19.33
C LEU A 183 7.20 -21.10 19.62
N MET A 184 8.18 -21.05 18.72
CA MET A 184 9.36 -20.19 18.79
C MET A 184 9.55 -19.46 17.46
N VAL A 185 10.08 -18.24 17.50
CA VAL A 185 10.44 -17.47 16.31
C VAL A 185 11.81 -17.92 15.82
N ALA A 186 11.92 -18.27 14.54
CA ALA A 186 13.18 -18.72 13.96
C ALA A 186 14.21 -17.58 13.89
N PRO A 187 15.52 -17.86 13.99
CA PRO A 187 16.56 -16.83 13.94
C PRO A 187 16.49 -15.87 12.73
N HIS A 188 16.31 -16.39 11.50
CA HIS A 188 16.16 -15.53 10.31
C HIS A 188 14.86 -14.70 10.33
N GLN A 189 13.79 -15.19 10.96
CA GLN A 189 12.53 -14.42 11.12
C GLN A 189 12.72 -13.24 12.08
N ARG A 190 13.58 -13.37 13.11
CA ARG A 190 13.95 -12.23 13.97
C ARG A 190 14.67 -11.15 13.18
N LEU A 191 15.61 -11.52 12.33
CA LEU A 191 16.27 -10.58 11.40
C LEU A 191 15.27 -9.97 10.40
N SER A 192 14.32 -10.74 9.89
CA SER A 192 13.25 -10.22 9.02
C SER A 192 12.36 -9.22 9.76
N ALA A 193 12.08 -9.44 11.05
CA ALA A 193 11.37 -8.50 11.92
C ALA A 193 12.20 -7.24 12.23
N GLU A 194 13.52 -7.37 12.44
CA GLU A 194 14.45 -6.24 12.57
C GLU A 194 14.45 -5.38 11.31
N LEU A 195 14.52 -5.99 10.12
CA LEU A 195 14.46 -5.29 8.83
C LEU A 195 13.16 -4.49 8.67
N GLN A 196 12.01 -5.12 8.93
CA GLN A 196 10.72 -4.43 8.90
C GLN A 196 10.64 -3.30 9.90
N ALA A 197 11.19 -3.50 11.11
CA ALA A 197 11.25 -2.46 12.13
C ALA A 197 12.13 -1.29 11.70
N ILE A 198 13.23 -1.54 10.98
CA ILE A 198 14.11 -0.53 10.42
C ILE A 198 13.34 0.37 9.45
N GLU A 199 12.57 -0.22 8.54
CA GLU A 199 11.83 0.51 7.48
C GLU A 199 10.55 1.18 7.98
N ALA A 200 9.88 0.59 8.97
CA ALA A 200 8.58 1.03 9.49
C ALA A 200 8.46 2.55 9.75
N PRO A 201 9.38 3.21 10.49
CA PRO A 201 9.21 4.63 10.76
C PRO A 201 9.28 5.50 9.50
N TYR A 202 10.02 5.11 8.47
CA TYR A 202 10.12 5.86 7.22
C TYR A 202 8.84 5.69 6.37
N ILE A 203 8.25 4.50 6.35
CA ILE A 203 6.95 4.26 5.72
C ILE A 203 5.85 5.08 6.42
N CYS A 204 5.86 5.11 7.75
CA CYS A 204 4.97 5.95 8.53
C CYS A 204 5.21 7.44 8.28
N ALA A 205 6.47 7.88 8.16
CA ALA A 205 6.80 9.26 7.86
C ALA A 205 6.25 9.71 6.51
N ALA A 206 6.35 8.88 5.47
CA ALA A 206 5.73 9.14 4.17
C ALA A 206 4.21 9.31 4.31
N THR A 207 3.55 8.38 5.01
CA THR A 207 2.11 8.41 5.24
C THR A 207 1.68 9.68 5.99
N LEU A 208 2.38 10.03 7.08
CA LEU A 208 2.09 11.23 7.88
C LEU A 208 2.35 12.51 7.07
N SER A 209 3.42 12.56 6.28
CA SER A 209 3.72 13.68 5.38
C SER A 209 2.55 13.92 4.42
N ASP A 210 2.05 12.87 3.76
CA ASP A 210 0.94 13.00 2.82
C ASP A 210 -0.33 13.50 3.50
N LYS A 211 -0.59 13.06 4.73
CA LYS A 211 -1.76 13.50 5.52
C LYS A 211 -1.60 14.94 6.01
N ALA A 212 -0.39 15.35 6.37
CA ALA A 212 -0.06 16.73 6.73
C ALA A 212 -0.25 17.69 5.54
N LYS A 213 0.23 17.32 4.35
CA LYS A 213 0.00 18.08 3.10
C LYS A 213 -1.48 18.19 2.78
N ALA A 214 -2.19 17.07 2.84
CA ALA A 214 -3.63 17.04 2.59
C ALA A 214 -4.43 17.93 3.56
N ALA A 215 -4.05 17.91 4.85
CA ALA A 215 -4.64 18.80 5.85
C ALA A 215 -4.31 20.27 5.55
N SER A 216 -3.05 20.61 5.28
CA SER A 216 -2.64 21.99 4.93
C SER A 216 -3.42 22.53 3.74
N GLU A 217 -3.45 21.79 2.63
CA GLU A 217 -4.15 22.19 1.41
C GLU A 217 -5.65 22.40 1.66
N HIS A 218 -6.27 21.54 2.45
CA HIS A 218 -7.69 21.67 2.80
C HIS A 218 -7.95 22.92 3.63
N LEU A 219 -7.11 23.21 4.63
CA LEU A 219 -7.21 24.44 5.43
C LEU A 219 -6.93 25.70 4.61
N GLY A 220 -5.98 25.65 3.68
CA GLY A 220 -5.68 26.73 2.74
C GLY A 220 -6.88 27.08 1.86
N ARG A 221 -7.57 26.07 1.35
CA ARG A 221 -8.84 26.25 0.61
C ARG A 221 -9.92 26.85 1.52
N ARG A 222 -10.00 26.43 2.78
CA ARG A 222 -10.96 26.93 3.79
C ARG A 222 -10.73 28.41 4.14
N GLY A 223 -9.46 28.84 4.26
CA GLY A 223 -9.09 30.24 4.52
C GLY A 223 -9.41 31.19 3.36
N SER A 224 -9.35 30.71 2.12
CA SER A 224 -9.71 31.47 0.92
C SER A 224 -11.23 31.69 0.75
N ILE A 225 -12.07 31.02 1.57
CA ILE A 225 -13.55 31.07 1.50
C ILE A 225 -14.13 32.16 2.44
N SER A 226 -13.30 33.00 3.07
CA SER A 226 -13.77 34.06 4.00
C SER A 226 -14.38 35.32 3.34
N SER A 227 -14.72 35.28 2.04
CA SER A 227 -15.61 36.27 1.43
C SER A 227 -17.00 35.64 1.26
N PRO A 228 -18.07 36.23 1.81
CA PRO A 228 -19.39 35.61 1.77
C PRO A 228 -19.96 35.72 0.35
N MET A 229 -19.72 34.71 -0.46
CA MET A 229 -20.67 34.29 -1.47
C MET A 229 -20.71 32.77 -1.45
N LEU A 230 -21.93 32.26 -1.30
CA LEU A 230 -22.32 30.87 -1.47
C LEU A 230 -21.49 30.19 -2.57
N VAL A 231 -20.53 29.35 -2.19
CA VAL A 231 -20.00 28.32 -3.07
C VAL A 231 -20.25 27.00 -2.38
N THR A 232 -21.44 26.48 -2.62
CA THR A 232 -21.63 25.04 -2.80
C THR A 232 -20.44 24.52 -3.59
N THR A 233 -19.67 23.56 -3.06
CA THR A 233 -18.78 22.74 -3.89
C THR A 233 -19.58 22.31 -5.10
N GLN A 234 -19.36 22.94 -6.25
CA GLN A 234 -19.84 22.36 -7.49
C GLN A 234 -18.98 21.11 -7.67
N PRO A 235 -19.59 19.91 -7.75
CA PRO A 235 -18.90 18.78 -8.33
C PRO A 235 -18.38 19.23 -9.70
N GLY A 236 -17.20 18.76 -10.12
CA GLY A 236 -16.89 18.81 -11.54
C GLY A 236 -18.07 18.20 -12.32
N THR A 237 -18.39 18.68 -13.52
CA THR A 237 -19.60 18.23 -14.24
C THR A 237 -19.37 16.99 -15.10
N ARG A 238 -18.13 16.46 -15.13
CA ARG A 238 -17.70 15.50 -16.16
C ARG A 238 -17.50 14.09 -15.61
N ILE A 239 -17.74 13.09 -16.45
CA ILE A 239 -17.39 11.70 -16.18
C ILE A 239 -16.02 11.40 -16.77
N PHE A 240 -15.09 10.93 -15.95
CA PHE A 240 -13.82 10.43 -16.43
C PHE A 240 -13.94 8.98 -16.93
N ILE A 241 -13.28 8.68 -18.05
CA ILE A 241 -13.16 7.31 -18.57
C ILE A 241 -11.67 6.93 -18.63
N GLY A 242 -11.26 6.00 -17.76
CA GLY A 242 -9.96 5.34 -17.82
C GLY A 242 -10.06 4.01 -18.54
N HIS A 243 -9.14 3.70 -19.44
CA HIS A 243 -9.20 2.47 -20.24
C HIS A 243 -7.84 2.00 -20.76
N GLY A 244 -7.79 0.73 -21.18
CA GLY A 244 -6.66 0.12 -21.87
C GLY A 244 -6.58 0.45 -23.36
N GLN A 245 -6.14 -0.49 -24.20
CA GLN A 245 -6.14 -0.33 -25.66
C GLN A 245 -7.48 -0.65 -26.32
N SER A 246 -8.39 -1.32 -25.59
CA SER A 246 -9.70 -1.71 -26.08
C SER A 246 -10.53 -0.50 -26.51
N PRO A 247 -11.20 -0.54 -27.67
CA PRO A 247 -12.04 0.57 -28.16
C PRO A 247 -13.38 0.69 -27.43
N GLN A 248 -13.70 -0.20 -26.48
CA GLN A 248 -14.98 -0.24 -25.75
C GLN A 248 -15.31 1.08 -25.01
N TRP A 249 -14.31 1.90 -24.68
CA TRP A 249 -14.51 3.23 -24.10
C TRP A 249 -15.30 4.18 -25.01
N ARG A 250 -15.26 3.99 -26.33
CA ARG A 250 -16.00 4.83 -27.29
C ARG A 250 -17.48 4.61 -27.18
N GLU A 251 -17.90 3.34 -27.07
CA GLU A 251 -19.29 2.94 -26.88
C GLU A 251 -19.83 3.46 -25.55
N LEU A 252 -19.02 3.39 -24.48
CA LEU A 252 -19.36 3.99 -23.19
C LEU A 252 -19.50 5.52 -23.29
N LYS A 253 -18.56 6.18 -23.97
CA LYS A 253 -18.58 7.63 -24.14
C LYS A 253 -19.82 8.10 -24.91
N GLU A 254 -20.16 7.42 -26.00
CA GLU A 254 -21.36 7.67 -26.79
C GLU A 254 -22.62 7.51 -25.94
N PHE A 255 -22.71 6.44 -25.13
CA PHE A 255 -23.81 6.25 -24.20
C PHE A 255 -23.94 7.39 -23.17
N LEU A 256 -22.83 7.81 -22.56
CA LEU A 256 -22.84 8.90 -21.58
C LEU A 256 -23.22 10.25 -22.21
N GLN A 257 -22.69 10.56 -23.39
CA GLN A 257 -22.93 11.85 -24.05
C GLN A 257 -24.28 11.91 -24.75
N ASP A 258 -24.58 10.96 -25.63
CA ASP A 258 -25.69 11.07 -26.57
C ASP A 258 -27.01 10.60 -25.95
N ARG A 259 -26.95 9.60 -25.06
CA ARG A 259 -28.15 9.03 -24.42
C ARG A 259 -28.44 9.65 -23.05
N LEU A 260 -27.41 10.03 -22.30
CA LEU A 260 -27.54 10.56 -20.94
C LEU A 260 -27.26 12.07 -20.84
N GLY A 261 -26.71 12.71 -21.88
CA GLY A 261 -26.44 14.15 -21.87
C GLY A 261 -25.28 14.58 -20.97
N LEU A 262 -24.42 13.64 -20.55
CA LEU A 262 -23.32 13.89 -19.64
C LEU A 262 -22.01 14.13 -20.40
N GLU A 263 -21.25 15.14 -19.98
CA GLU A 263 -19.92 15.37 -20.54
C GLU A 263 -18.95 14.30 -20.04
N ALA A 264 -18.21 13.66 -20.95
CA ALA A 264 -17.24 12.62 -20.62
C ALA A 264 -15.85 12.91 -21.21
N ASP A 265 -14.84 12.88 -20.34
CA ASP A 265 -13.43 13.09 -20.68
C ASP A 265 -12.68 11.75 -20.68
N GLU A 266 -11.86 11.54 -21.71
CA GLU A 266 -11.06 10.33 -21.89
C GLU A 266 -9.58 10.70 -21.90
N PHE A 267 -8.74 9.85 -21.30
CA PHE A 267 -7.31 10.08 -21.20
C PHE A 267 -6.50 9.36 -22.28
N ASN A 268 -6.31 10.03 -23.41
CA ASN A 268 -5.47 9.52 -24.49
C ASN A 268 -4.01 9.95 -24.31
N ARG A 269 -3.10 8.96 -24.28
CA ARG A 269 -1.64 9.09 -24.06
C ARG A 269 -0.84 9.81 -25.16
N VAL A 270 -1.45 10.69 -25.95
CA VAL A 270 -0.71 11.53 -26.90
C VAL A 270 -0.24 12.80 -26.17
N PRO A 271 1.08 13.00 -25.96
CA PRO A 271 1.60 14.22 -25.35
C PRO A 271 1.30 15.41 -26.27
N VAL A 272 0.58 16.41 -25.75
CA VAL A 272 0.46 17.70 -26.40
C VAL A 272 1.67 18.54 -25.97
N ALA A 273 2.34 19.19 -26.92
CA ALA A 273 3.55 19.96 -26.64
C ALA A 273 3.29 21.03 -25.55
N GLY A 274 4.06 20.97 -24.46
CA GLY A 274 4.03 21.96 -23.38
C GLY A 274 3.32 21.54 -22.09
N THR A 275 2.61 20.40 -22.04
CA THR A 275 1.95 19.92 -20.82
C THR A 275 2.44 18.51 -20.47
N SER A 276 2.93 18.32 -19.24
CA SER A 276 3.29 16.98 -18.77
C SER A 276 2.04 16.11 -18.65
N THR A 277 2.22 14.81 -18.91
CA THR A 277 1.17 13.79 -18.75
C THR A 277 0.51 13.84 -17.36
N THR A 278 1.28 14.19 -16.32
CA THR A 278 0.82 14.35 -14.94
C THR A 278 -0.06 15.58 -14.73
N SER A 279 0.26 16.72 -15.34
CA SER A 279 -0.52 17.96 -15.22
C SER A 279 -1.90 17.82 -15.88
N ARG A 280 -1.97 17.15 -17.05
CA ARG A 280 -3.25 16.88 -17.73
C ARG A 280 -4.14 15.92 -16.93
N LEU A 281 -3.54 14.87 -16.34
CA LEU A 281 -4.26 13.93 -15.49
C LEU A 281 -4.82 14.63 -14.24
N SER A 282 -4.05 15.54 -13.63
CA SER A 282 -4.53 16.37 -12.50
C SER A 282 -5.71 17.26 -12.87
N GLN A 283 -5.66 17.91 -14.04
CA GLN A 283 -6.78 18.74 -14.53
C GLN A 283 -8.05 17.93 -14.76
N MET A 284 -7.92 16.72 -15.30
CA MET A 284 -9.05 15.80 -15.50
C MET A 284 -9.62 15.31 -14.17
N LEU A 285 -8.77 15.05 -13.17
CA LEU A 285 -9.18 14.71 -11.80
C LEU A 285 -9.95 15.84 -11.13
N ASP A 286 -9.57 17.08 -11.36
CA ASP A 286 -10.22 18.25 -10.77
C ASP A 286 -11.58 18.58 -11.40
N GLY A 287 -11.78 18.21 -12.68
CA GLY A 287 -13.03 18.40 -13.41
C GLY A 287 -14.03 17.24 -13.31
N ALA A 288 -13.64 16.12 -12.68
CA ALA A 288 -14.47 14.91 -12.64
C ALA A 288 -15.49 14.92 -11.49
N ALA A 289 -16.74 14.57 -11.80
CA ALA A 289 -17.81 14.23 -10.86
C ALA A 289 -17.78 12.76 -10.48
N PHE A 290 -17.34 11.93 -11.43
CA PHE A 290 -17.46 10.47 -11.42
C PHE A 290 -16.40 9.86 -12.33
N ALA A 291 -15.98 8.62 -12.08
CA ALA A 291 -15.00 7.90 -12.89
C ALA A 291 -15.46 6.48 -13.21
N CYS A 292 -15.38 6.14 -14.49
CA CYS A 292 -15.59 4.80 -15.03
C CYS A 292 -14.24 4.23 -15.50
N LEU A 293 -13.82 3.11 -14.94
CA LEU A 293 -12.50 2.53 -15.22
C LEU A 293 -12.67 1.16 -15.86
N ILE A 294 -12.37 1.08 -17.15
CA ILE A 294 -12.60 -0.09 -17.99
C ILE A 294 -11.40 -1.03 -17.89
N MET A 295 -11.65 -2.23 -17.37
CA MET A 295 -10.67 -3.30 -17.24
C MET A 295 -10.99 -4.43 -18.22
N THR A 296 -10.20 -4.53 -19.28
CA THR A 296 -10.27 -5.54 -20.35
C THR A 296 -9.11 -6.53 -20.25
N ALA A 297 -9.29 -7.74 -20.78
CA ALA A 297 -8.30 -8.82 -20.71
C ALA A 297 -7.16 -8.64 -21.73
N GLU A 298 -6.27 -7.66 -21.50
CA GLU A 298 -5.29 -7.19 -22.49
C GLU A 298 -3.87 -7.73 -22.30
N ASP A 299 -3.36 -7.80 -21.07
CA ASP A 299 -1.99 -8.24 -20.78
C ASP A 299 -1.99 -9.70 -20.31
N GLU A 300 -1.29 -10.58 -21.04
CA GLU A 300 -1.14 -12.00 -20.68
C GLU A 300 0.07 -12.20 -19.77
N ARG A 301 -0.14 -12.85 -18.63
CA ARG A 301 0.89 -13.19 -17.65
C ARG A 301 1.59 -14.50 -18.04
N ALA A 302 2.76 -14.73 -17.43
CA ALA A 302 3.57 -15.93 -17.67
C ALA A 302 2.86 -17.26 -17.31
N ASP A 303 1.77 -17.20 -16.55
CA ASP A 303 0.91 -18.34 -16.18
C ASP A 303 -0.32 -18.53 -17.10
N GLY A 304 -0.46 -17.71 -18.15
CA GLY A 304 -1.58 -17.75 -19.10
C GLY A 304 -2.84 -17.01 -18.63
N SER A 305 -2.83 -16.38 -17.45
CA SER A 305 -3.90 -15.48 -17.01
C SER A 305 -3.84 -14.15 -17.76
N LYS A 306 -5.00 -13.51 -17.97
CA LYS A 306 -5.10 -12.20 -18.64
C LYS A 306 -5.53 -11.14 -17.65
N THR A 307 -4.83 -10.01 -17.65
CA THR A 307 -5.02 -8.93 -16.69
C THR A 307 -5.21 -7.60 -17.38
N ALA A 308 -5.84 -6.67 -16.66
CA ALA A 308 -5.93 -5.30 -17.13
C ALA A 308 -4.54 -4.68 -17.16
N ARG A 309 -4.35 -3.77 -18.12
CA ARG A 309 -3.08 -3.08 -18.27
C ARG A 309 -2.69 -2.35 -16.98
N ALA A 310 -1.42 -2.45 -16.59
CA ALA A 310 -0.92 -1.88 -15.32
C ALA A 310 -1.22 -0.37 -15.14
N ASN A 311 -1.40 0.37 -16.23
CA ASN A 311 -1.75 1.80 -16.20
C ASN A 311 -3.18 2.04 -15.70
N VAL A 312 -4.12 1.17 -16.07
CA VAL A 312 -5.52 1.25 -15.63
C VAL A 312 -5.59 1.00 -14.13
N ILE A 313 -4.79 0.07 -13.60
CA ILE A 313 -4.69 -0.20 -12.16
C ILE A 313 -4.19 1.04 -11.39
N HIS A 314 -3.22 1.77 -11.94
CA HIS A 314 -2.72 3.00 -11.32
C HIS A 314 -3.77 4.13 -11.34
N GLU A 315 -4.51 4.27 -12.44
CA GLU A 315 -5.62 5.24 -12.56
C GLU A 315 -6.78 4.91 -11.61
N VAL A 316 -7.05 3.61 -11.39
CA VAL A 316 -8.00 3.11 -10.38
C VAL A 316 -7.66 3.62 -8.98
N GLY A 317 -6.42 3.46 -8.54
CA GLY A 317 -6.00 4.00 -7.23
C GLY A 317 -6.09 5.54 -7.16
N LEU A 318 -5.76 6.22 -8.25
CA LEU A 318 -5.72 7.69 -8.29
C LEU A 318 -7.12 8.33 -8.23
N PHE A 319 -8.08 7.83 -9.03
CA PHE A 319 -9.45 8.33 -9.02
C PHE A 319 -10.22 7.95 -7.75
N GLN A 320 -9.92 6.80 -7.15
CA GLN A 320 -10.44 6.47 -5.82
C GLN A 320 -9.96 7.44 -4.75
N GLY A 321 -8.68 7.81 -4.77
CA GLY A 321 -8.12 8.78 -3.84
C GLY A 321 -8.78 10.16 -3.94
N ARG A 322 -9.25 10.53 -5.14
CA ARG A 322 -9.85 11.86 -5.42
C ARG A 322 -11.37 11.91 -5.26
N LEU A 323 -12.10 10.91 -5.75
CA LEU A 323 -13.57 10.90 -5.83
C LEU A 323 -14.24 10.01 -4.77
N GLY A 324 -13.48 9.10 -4.15
CA GLY A 324 -14.01 8.10 -3.21
C GLY A 324 -14.56 6.84 -3.88
N PHE A 325 -14.82 5.81 -3.08
CA PHE A 325 -15.18 4.45 -3.53
C PHE A 325 -16.56 4.33 -4.18
N GLU A 326 -17.44 5.30 -3.95
CA GLU A 326 -18.81 5.31 -4.50
C GLU A 326 -18.88 5.97 -5.88
N LYS A 327 -17.90 6.84 -6.20
CA LYS A 327 -17.87 7.67 -7.41
C LYS A 327 -16.76 7.28 -8.40
N ALA A 328 -15.93 6.31 -8.05
CA ALA A 328 -14.96 5.69 -8.95
C ALA A 328 -15.24 4.19 -9.04
N ILE A 329 -15.87 3.77 -10.15
CA ILE A 329 -16.30 2.38 -10.35
C ILE A 329 -15.45 1.65 -11.39
N VAL A 330 -15.29 0.35 -11.17
CA VAL A 330 -14.58 -0.53 -12.09
C VAL A 330 -15.59 -1.23 -12.99
N LEU A 331 -15.40 -1.11 -14.30
CA LEU A 331 -16.14 -1.85 -15.32
C LEU A 331 -15.27 -3.02 -15.76
N LEU A 332 -15.58 -4.22 -15.29
CA LEU A 332 -14.72 -5.39 -15.44
C LEU A 332 -15.26 -6.35 -16.51
N GLU A 333 -14.46 -6.58 -17.54
CA GLU A 333 -14.74 -7.55 -18.59
C GLU A 333 -14.55 -8.98 -18.07
N GLU A 334 -15.49 -9.87 -18.38
CA GLU A 334 -15.34 -11.30 -18.13
C GLU A 334 -14.10 -11.86 -18.85
N GLY A 335 -13.24 -12.56 -18.11
CA GLY A 335 -11.97 -13.08 -18.60
C GLY A 335 -10.75 -12.20 -18.28
N CYS A 336 -10.97 -11.03 -17.65
CA CYS A 336 -9.92 -10.22 -17.04
C CYS A 336 -9.79 -10.55 -15.54
N GLU A 337 -8.58 -10.87 -15.09
CA GLU A 337 -8.31 -11.18 -13.70
C GLU A 337 -8.40 -9.93 -12.82
N GLU A 338 -8.97 -10.09 -11.63
CA GLU A 338 -9.00 -9.06 -10.60
C GLU A 338 -7.60 -8.82 -10.02
N PHE A 339 -7.29 -7.58 -9.66
CA PHE A 339 -6.10 -7.30 -8.86
C PHE A 339 -6.39 -7.53 -7.37
N SER A 340 -5.39 -8.00 -6.63
CA SER A 340 -5.49 -8.47 -5.24
C SER A 340 -5.99 -7.43 -4.22
N ASN A 341 -6.04 -6.14 -4.60
CA ASN A 341 -6.50 -5.03 -3.75
C ASN A 341 -7.91 -4.52 -4.09
N ILE A 342 -8.74 -5.29 -4.81
CA ILE A 342 -10.08 -4.84 -5.25
C ILE A 342 -11.16 -4.89 -4.14
N THR A 343 -10.81 -5.32 -2.93
CA THR A 343 -11.73 -5.50 -1.80
C THR A 343 -12.21 -4.14 -1.29
N GLY A 344 -13.41 -3.73 -1.71
CA GLY A 344 -14.02 -2.45 -1.32
C GLY A 344 -14.53 -1.60 -2.49
N LEU A 345 -14.38 -2.06 -3.75
CA LEU A 345 -14.85 -1.32 -4.92
C LEU A 345 -16.23 -1.75 -5.42
N SER A 346 -17.01 -0.75 -5.83
CA SER A 346 -18.18 -0.98 -6.68
C SER A 346 -17.72 -1.42 -8.07
N GLN A 347 -18.12 -2.62 -8.46
CA GLN A 347 -17.77 -3.23 -9.75
C GLN A 347 -19.04 -3.53 -10.55
N LEU A 348 -19.00 -3.24 -11.85
CA LEU A 348 -19.98 -3.74 -12.82
C LEU A 348 -19.26 -4.71 -13.76
N ARG A 349 -19.69 -5.97 -13.76
CA ARG A 349 -19.15 -7.00 -14.63
C ARG A 349 -19.95 -7.10 -15.92
N TYR A 350 -19.26 -7.28 -17.04
CA TYR A 350 -19.91 -7.40 -18.34
C TYR A 350 -19.26 -8.48 -19.21
N PRO A 351 -20.02 -9.13 -20.13
CA PRO A 351 -19.49 -10.15 -21.01
C PRO A 351 -18.40 -9.62 -21.93
N ALA A 352 -17.42 -10.47 -22.28
CA ALA A 352 -16.34 -10.11 -23.18
C ALA A 352 -16.81 -9.37 -24.44
N ASN A 353 -16.22 -8.21 -24.73
CA ASN A 353 -16.56 -7.31 -25.83
C ASN A 353 -18.02 -6.80 -25.87
N ARG A 354 -18.73 -6.77 -24.73
CA ARG A 354 -20.11 -6.27 -24.66
C ARG A 354 -20.35 -5.35 -23.46
N ILE A 355 -19.66 -4.20 -23.46
CA ILE A 355 -19.79 -3.20 -22.40
C ILE A 355 -21.21 -2.62 -22.28
N SER A 356 -21.98 -2.60 -23.36
CA SER A 356 -23.40 -2.18 -23.34
C SER A 356 -24.29 -3.00 -22.40
N ALA A 357 -23.89 -4.20 -22.01
CA ALA A 357 -24.63 -5.04 -21.08
C ALA A 357 -24.84 -4.40 -19.69
N ILE A 358 -23.96 -3.48 -19.29
CA ILE A 358 -24.01 -2.81 -17.98
C ILE A 358 -24.55 -1.39 -18.02
N PHE A 359 -25.00 -0.88 -19.18
CA PHE A 359 -25.40 0.53 -19.31
C PHE A 359 -26.59 0.91 -18.43
N GLU A 360 -27.57 0.01 -18.27
CA GLU A 360 -28.71 0.27 -17.37
C GLU A 360 -28.28 0.26 -15.89
N ASN A 361 -27.39 -0.66 -15.50
CA ASN A 361 -26.83 -0.68 -14.15
C ASN A 361 -25.98 0.56 -13.89
N LEU A 362 -25.18 0.99 -14.87
CA LEU A 362 -24.38 2.21 -14.79
C LEU A 362 -25.26 3.44 -14.64
N ARG A 363 -26.34 3.54 -15.42
CA ARG A 363 -27.32 4.62 -15.30
C ARG A 363 -27.90 4.71 -13.88
N GLN A 364 -28.31 3.58 -13.31
CA GLN A 364 -28.83 3.55 -11.93
C GLN A 364 -27.80 4.02 -10.90
N VAL A 365 -26.52 3.69 -11.10
CA VAL A 365 -25.42 4.19 -10.26
C VAL A 365 -25.27 5.71 -10.41
N LEU A 366 -25.32 6.23 -11.63
CA LEU A 366 -25.23 7.68 -11.88
C LEU A 366 -26.44 8.45 -11.32
N GLU A 367 -27.66 7.89 -11.39
CA GLU A 367 -28.87 8.44 -10.76
C GLU A 367 -28.73 8.45 -9.22
N ARG A 368 -28.22 7.37 -8.62
CA ARG A 368 -27.94 7.29 -7.18
C ARG A 368 -26.97 8.37 -6.72
N GLU A 369 -25.94 8.65 -7.51
CA GLU A 369 -24.94 9.68 -7.20
C GLU A 369 -25.39 11.11 -7.53
N GLY A 370 -26.61 11.29 -8.03
CA GLY A 370 -27.20 12.61 -8.32
C GLY A 370 -26.59 13.30 -9.55
N LEU A 371 -26.14 12.53 -10.53
CA LEU A 371 -25.53 13.04 -11.77
C LEU A 371 -26.50 13.08 -12.96
N LEU A 372 -27.71 12.55 -12.80
CA LEU A 372 -28.76 12.44 -13.81
C LEU A 372 -30.07 13.09 -13.37
#